data_AF-A0AAN4RN92-F1
#
_entry.id   AF-A0AAN4RN92-F1
#
_cell.length_a   1.000
_cell.length_b   1.000
_cell.length_c   1.000
_cell.angle_alpha   90.00
_cell.angle_beta   90.00
_cell.angle_gamma   90.00
#
_symmetry.space_group_name_H-M   'P 1'
#
loop_
_entity.id
_entity.type
_entity.pdbx_description
1 polymer ?
#
loop_
_entity_poly.entity_id
_entity_poly.type
_entity_poly.pdbx_seq_one_letter_code
_entity_poly.pdbx_strand_id
1 'polypeptide(L)'
;MFGVNVKKVEDQLVIRWQFSKIEIPITHITSVTLDDTYGGSEPSAIRIGPVNGTSERILIRTVNQSYILFTSSVTLHTNIQAMLHPSN
;
A
#
# COMPACT_ATOMS: atom_id res chain seq x y z
N MET A 1 8.84 -16.35 1.12
CA MET A 1 7.73 -15.52 1.62
C MET A 1 7.45 -14.43 0.58
N PHE A 2 6.50 -14.64 -0.34
CA PHE A 2 6.32 -13.86 -1.58
C PHE A 2 5.29 -12.70 -1.48
N GLY A 3 4.94 -12.30 -0.25
CA GLY A 3 3.96 -11.24 -0.01
C GLY A 3 4.52 -9.83 -0.15
N VAL A 4 3.64 -8.85 -0.26
CA VAL A 4 4.01 -7.43 -0.17
C VAL A 4 4.49 -7.13 1.25
N ASN A 5 5.66 -6.50 1.36
CA ASN A 5 6.19 -6.03 2.63
C ASN A 5 6.16 -4.51 2.66
N VAL A 6 5.61 -3.92 3.72
CA VAL A 6 5.57 -2.47 3.91
C VAL A 6 6.19 -2.14 5.26
N LYS A 7 7.08 -1.15 5.28
CA LYS A 7 7.73 -0.65 6.48
C LYS A 7 7.88 0.88 6.39
N LYS A 8 7.83 1.54 7.53
CA LYS A 8 8.31 2.92 7.66
C LYS A 8 9.81 2.90 7.90
N VAL A 9 10.55 3.69 7.14
CA VAL A 9 11.98 3.96 7.34
C VAL A 9 12.14 5.46 7.28
N GLU A 10 12.53 6.07 8.40
CA GLU A 10 12.56 7.54 8.54
C GLU A 10 11.19 8.13 8.15
N ASP A 11 11.16 9.05 7.18
CA ASP A 11 9.95 9.69 6.66
C ASP A 11 9.43 9.06 5.36
N GLN A 12 9.83 7.82 5.08
CA GLN A 12 9.43 7.08 3.88
C GLN A 12 8.60 5.84 4.23
N LEU A 13 7.51 5.64 3.49
CA LEU A 13 6.82 4.36 3.39
C LEU A 13 7.51 3.53 2.32
N VAL A 14 8.23 2.49 2.74
CA VAL A 14 8.98 1.59 1.86
C VAL A 14 8.17 0.34 1.59
N ILE A 15 7.82 0.13 0.32
CA ILE A 15 7.06 -1.01 -0.18
C ILE A 15 8.01 -1.91 -0.97
N ARG A 16 8.08 -3.19 -0.59
CA ARG A 16 8.89 -4.21 -1.28
C ARG A 16 8.01 -5.36 -1.74
N TRP A 17 8.21 -5.77 -2.98
CA TRP A 17 7.61 -6.97 -3.53
C TRP A 17 8.47 -7.54 -4.64
N GLN A 18 8.83 -8.83 -4.54
CA GLN A 18 9.82 -9.47 -5.42
C GLN A 18 11.09 -8.61 -5.51
N PHE A 19 11.52 -8.25 -6.71
CA PHE A 19 12.70 -7.41 -6.96
C PHE A 19 12.38 -5.91 -6.97
N SER A 20 11.12 -5.52 -6.75
CA SER A 20 10.70 -4.11 -6.76
C SER A 20 10.80 -3.49 -5.37
N LYS A 21 11.30 -2.26 -5.33
CA LYS A 21 11.34 -1.40 -4.14
C LYS A 21 10.78 -0.03 -4.53
N ILE A 22 9.76 0.41 -3.80
CA ILE A 22 9.11 1.71 -3.98
C ILE A 22 9.21 2.46 -2.66
N GLU A 23 9.58 3.72 -2.74
CA GLU A 23 9.71 4.62 -1.60
C GLU A 23 8.76 5.78 -1.80
N ILE A 24 7.88 6.01 -0.83
CA ILE A 24 6.88 7.07 -0.88
C ILE A 24 7.09 7.96 0.33
N PRO A 25 7.37 9.27 0.16
CA PRO A 25 7.44 10.18 1.29
C PRO A 25 6.10 10.20 2.02
N ILE A 26 6.11 10.11 3.35
CA ILE A 26 4.88 10.10 4.16
C ILE A 26 4.08 11.39 3.92
N THR A 27 4.76 12.52 3.75
CA THR A 27 4.17 13.82 3.44
C THR A 27 3.45 13.87 2.08
N HIS A 28 3.76 12.94 1.17
CA HIS A 28 3.11 12.84 -0.12
C HIS A 28 1.86 11.97 -0.08
N ILE A 29 1.65 11.19 0.99
CA ILE A 29 0.49 10.30 1.11
C ILE A 29 -0.72 11.13 1.53
N THR A 30 -1.75 11.15 0.70
CA THR A 30 -2.97 11.92 0.91
C THR A 30 -4.07 11.08 1.55
N SER A 31 -4.13 9.78 1.25
CA SER A 31 -5.08 8.85 1.88
C SER A 31 -4.63 7.40 1.76
N VAL A 32 -4.98 6.57 2.74
CA VAL A 32 -4.86 5.10 2.67
C VAL A 32 -6.20 4.49 3.03
N THR A 33 -6.79 3.72 2.11
CA THR A 33 -8.10 3.09 2.28
C THR A 33 -8.10 1.64 1.81
N LEU A 34 -9.06 0.85 2.28
CA LEU A 34 -9.40 -0.42 1.64
C LEU A 34 -10.14 -0.15 0.32
N ASP A 35 -9.94 -1.04 -0.64
CA ASP A 35 -10.60 -1.03 -1.94
C ASP A 35 -11.41 -2.33 -2.12
N ASP A 36 -12.73 -2.17 -2.23
CA ASP A 36 -13.70 -3.26 -2.33
C ASP A 36 -13.95 -3.72 -3.78
N THR A 37 -13.37 -3.05 -4.77
CA THR A 37 -13.51 -3.43 -6.17
C THR A 37 -12.55 -4.55 -6.55
N TYR A 38 -12.94 -5.44 -7.46
CA TYR A 38 -12.12 -6.61 -7.81
C TYR A 38 -10.72 -6.23 -8.33
N GLY A 39 -10.65 -5.30 -9.27
CA GLY A 39 -9.42 -4.90 -9.98
C GLY A 39 -8.77 -3.60 -9.48
N GLY A 40 -9.33 -2.98 -8.45
CA GLY A 40 -8.96 -1.65 -7.99
C GLY A 40 -9.79 -0.54 -8.62
N SER A 41 -10.23 0.40 -7.78
CA SER A 41 -11.14 1.50 -8.12
C SER A 41 -10.47 2.60 -8.94
N GLU A 42 -9.13 2.64 -8.96
CA GLU A 42 -8.34 3.66 -9.63
C GLU A 42 -7.53 3.04 -10.80
N PRO A 43 -7.97 3.19 -12.06
CA PRO A 43 -7.36 2.51 -13.21
C PRO A 43 -5.88 2.84 -13.41
N SER A 44 -5.50 4.12 -13.19
CA SER A 44 -4.14 4.64 -13.32
C SER A 44 -3.20 4.23 -12.18
N ALA A 45 -3.71 3.59 -11.12
CA ALA A 45 -2.89 3.20 -9.99
C ALA A 45 -1.91 2.07 -10.35
N ILE A 46 -0.69 2.17 -9.81
CA ILE A 46 0.32 1.12 -9.95
C ILE A 46 -0.06 -0.05 -9.04
N ARG A 47 -0.15 -1.24 -9.62
CA ARG A 47 -0.57 -2.46 -8.94
C ARG A 47 0.65 -3.22 -8.44
N ILE A 48 0.68 -3.54 -7.14
CA ILE A 48 1.81 -4.19 -6.48
C ILE A 48 1.30 -5.38 -5.67
N GLY A 49 1.87 -6.55 -5.87
CA GLY A 49 1.49 -7.75 -5.12
C GLY A 49 0.81 -8.81 -6.00
N PRO A 50 0.56 -10.00 -5.44
CA PRO A 50 -0.10 -11.08 -6.15
C PRO A 50 -1.58 -10.73 -6.40
N VAL A 51 -1.92 -10.42 -7.66
CA VAL A 51 -3.32 -10.17 -8.05
C VAL A 51 -4.08 -11.49 -8.00
N ASN A 52 -4.96 -11.64 -7.01
CA ASN A 52 -5.88 -12.78 -6.90
C ASN A 52 -7.21 -12.33 -6.28
N GLY A 53 -8.27 -13.12 -6.47
CA GLY A 53 -9.63 -12.75 -6.08
C GLY A 53 -9.89 -12.64 -4.57
N THR A 54 -9.00 -13.19 -3.74
CA THR A 54 -9.11 -13.21 -2.28
C THR A 54 -8.21 -12.20 -1.59
N SER A 55 -7.40 -11.44 -2.33
CA SER A 55 -6.50 -10.45 -1.76
C SER A 55 -7.29 -9.23 -1.31
N GLU A 56 -6.94 -8.73 -0.12
CA GLU A 56 -7.25 -7.35 0.23
C GLU A 56 -6.51 -6.41 -0.71
N ARG A 57 -7.18 -5.30 -1.00
CA ARG A 57 -6.63 -4.23 -1.82
C ARG A 57 -6.54 -2.99 -0.95
N ILE A 58 -5.34 -2.44 -0.86
CA ILE A 58 -5.09 -1.21 -0.12
C ILE A 58 -4.73 -0.14 -1.13
N LEU A 59 -5.58 0.87 -1.25
CA LEU A 59 -5.37 2.02 -2.11
C LEU A 59 -4.62 3.10 -1.33
N ILE A 60 -3.41 3.38 -1.79
CA ILE A 60 -2.56 4.47 -1.29
C ILE A 60 -2.58 5.56 -2.35
N ARG A 61 -3.20 6.70 -2.02
CA ARG A 61 -3.14 7.90 -2.86
C ARG A 61 -1.99 8.77 -2.44
N THR A 62 -1.29 9.30 -3.43
CA THR A 62 -0.24 10.30 -3.21
C THR A 62 -0.50 11.53 -4.08
N VAL A 63 0.27 12.58 -3.87
CA VAL A 63 0.21 13.79 -4.70
C VAL A 63 0.47 13.54 -6.18
N ASN A 64 1.27 12.52 -6.53
CA ASN A 64 1.74 12.30 -7.92
C ASN A 64 1.20 11.02 -8.55
N GLN A 65 1.06 9.94 -7.77
CA GLN A 65 0.73 8.60 -8.28
C GLN A 65 0.06 7.76 -7.20
N SER A 66 -1.04 7.11 -7.54
CA SER A 66 -1.72 6.17 -6.65
C SER A 66 -1.18 4.76 -6.82
N TYR A 67 -1.30 3.96 -5.76
CA TYR A 67 -0.83 2.59 -5.69
C TYR A 67 -1.93 1.70 -5.12
N ILE A 68 -2.07 0.49 -5.65
CA ILE A 68 -2.96 -0.53 -5.11
C ILE A 68 -2.11 -1.74 -4.71
N LEU A 69 -2.09 -2.02 -3.41
CA LEU A 69 -1.39 -3.16 -2.86
C LEU A 69 -2.36 -4.35 -2.78
N PHE A 70 -1.99 -5.46 -3.42
CA PHE A 70 -2.67 -6.73 -3.29
C PHE A 70 -1.96 -7.55 -2.20
N THR A 71 -2.68 -7.89 -1.14
CA THR A 71 -2.13 -8.58 0.01
C THR A 71 -3.09 -9.63 0.54
N SER A 72 -2.55 -10.74 1.05
CA SER A 72 -3.32 -11.70 1.85
C SER A 72 -3.29 -11.38 3.34
N SER A 73 -2.63 -10.29 3.73
CA SER A 73 -2.46 -9.89 5.13
C SER A 73 -3.53 -8.90 5.57
N VAL A 74 -4.52 -9.40 6.31
CA VAL A 74 -5.67 -8.62 6.83
C VAL A 74 -5.31 -7.48 7.78
N THR A 75 -4.08 -7.47 8.31
CA THR A 75 -3.59 -6.45 9.23
C THR A 75 -2.78 -5.36 8.53
N LEU A 76 -2.47 -5.51 7.24
CA LEU A 76 -1.52 -4.62 6.56
C LEU A 76 -2.07 -3.19 6.46
N HIS A 77 -3.37 -3.04 6.21
CA HIS A 77 -4.03 -1.73 6.18
C HIS A 77 -3.86 -0.98 7.49
N THR A 78 -4.20 -1.61 8.62
CA THR A 78 -4.07 -1.02 9.96
C THR A 78 -2.61 -0.71 10.30
N ASN A 79 -1.68 -1.58 9.94
CA ASN A 79 -0.25 -1.35 10.16
C ASN A 79 0.25 -0.12 9.40
N ILE A 80 -0.19 0.08 8.14
CA ILE A 80 0.17 1.28 7.37
C ILE A 80 -0.42 2.52 8.04
N GLN A 81 -1.69 2.49 8.47
CA GLN A 81 -2.28 3.63 9.17
C GLN A 81 -1.50 4.02 10.43
N ALA A 82 -1.08 3.05 11.25
CA ALA A 82 -0.26 3.29 12.43
C ALA A 82 1.13 3.88 12.11
N MET A 83 1.70 3.56 10.94
CA MET A 83 2.98 4.13 10.48
C MET A 83 2.85 5.62 10.10
N LEU A 84 1.70 6.02 9.55
CA LEU A 84 1.44 7.39 9.10
C LEU A 84 1.03 8.31 10.26
N HIS A 85 0.29 7.76 11.23
CA HIS A 85 -0.15 8.48 12.42
C HIS A 85 0.36 7.74 13.66
N PRO A 86 1.63 7.92 14.06
CA PRO A 86 2.10 7.37 15.32
C PRO A 86 1.24 7.98 16.43
N SER A 87 0.56 7.14 17.21
CA SER A 87 -0.19 7.55 18.39
C SER A 87 0.75 8.35 19.30
N ASN A 88 0.42 9.62 19.54
CA ASN A 88 1.07 10.44 20.56
C ASN A 88 0.77 9.89 21.95
#